data_AF-A0A536YQH3-F1
#
_entry.id   AF-A0A536YQH3-F1
#
_cell.length_a   1.000
_cell.length_b   1.000
_cell.length_c   1.000
_cell.angle_alpha   90.00
_cell.angle_beta   90.00
_cell.angle_gamma   90.00
#
_symmetry.space_group_name_H-M   'P 1'
#
loop_
_entity.id
_entity.type
_entity.pdbx_description
1 polymer ?
#
loop_
_entity_poly.entity_id
_entity_poly.type
_entity_poly.pdbx_seq_one_letter_code
_entity_poly.pdbx_strand_id
1 'polypeptide(L)'
;MSESVDRRQFLQSATLAATAATAVTGTALAADAKTGAKSASHQGPLTRRWIEQRWLLDNTIRSVGMDWDQPRSVYLSAPCGPQAAADFAAVRARIQKYADAAPAFEATAKRREGVAKAALEAGDAVTARENYFIAAIHWGAAQWPIDENNAQNQLYNTRKRECYGAYAKLADHRVEEAWIPMPDGKRLPAWFHLPRTAGGRVPVVISVPGMDSFKEMGVSMYGDRWLERGLAVLAIDGPGQYEAPLLGVFFSMPAWQAAGKACCDWLAARAEIDAQRIGISGNSFGSFFSTIAAAYEPRLRAVAVTAVCHEPGFHTIFEKASPTFKMRFMFMSGFTDEARFDDFRKTMTWEGARRALAARAHRAAAEDAERPEALGRVPGLAPLGGRRAFGEPRAEPRRPRGRLDAHEPERQNGTERKVVRDRERPDRQDAAVAAAC
;
A
#
# COMPACT_ATOMS: atom_id res chain seq x y z
N MET A 1 -4.24 5.14 41.71
CA MET A 1 -5.36 6.10 41.74
C MET A 1 -5.89 6.20 40.31
N SER A 2 -7.20 6.22 40.11
CA SER A 2 -7.83 6.12 38.78
C SER A 2 -8.08 7.51 38.19
N GLU A 3 -7.24 7.97 37.27
CA GLU A 3 -7.59 9.11 36.41
C GLU A 3 -8.49 8.62 35.27
N SER A 4 -9.80 8.79 35.45
CA SER A 4 -10.75 8.69 34.35
C SER A 4 -10.57 9.90 33.43
N VAL A 5 -10.17 9.68 32.18
CA VAL A 5 -10.06 10.74 31.17
C VAL A 5 -11.41 11.43 30.98
N ASP A 6 -11.48 12.73 31.27
CA ASP A 6 -12.70 13.53 31.12
C ASP A 6 -13.08 13.63 29.64
N ARG A 7 -14.32 13.22 29.32
CA ARG A 7 -14.93 13.30 27.99
C ARG A 7 -14.92 14.73 27.42
N ARG A 8 -14.79 15.77 28.24
CA ARG A 8 -14.78 17.18 27.79
C ARG A 8 -13.42 17.63 27.24
N GLN A 9 -12.29 17.15 27.76
CA GLN A 9 -10.97 17.60 27.30
C GLN A 9 -10.64 17.11 25.88
N PHE A 10 -11.07 15.91 25.50
CA PHE A 10 -10.75 15.34 24.18
C PHE A 10 -11.45 16.07 23.00
N LEU A 11 -12.62 16.68 23.24
CA LEU A 11 -13.37 17.41 22.21
C LEU A 11 -12.63 18.66 21.67
N GLN A 12 -11.64 19.18 22.40
CA GLN A 12 -10.85 20.33 21.97
C GLN A 12 -9.64 19.95 21.07
N SER A 13 -9.21 18.69 21.09
CA SER A 13 -8.07 18.18 20.30
C SER A 13 -8.44 17.63 18.92
N ALA A 14 -9.73 17.54 18.58
CA ALA A 14 -10.23 16.88 17.36
C ALA A 14 -10.39 17.82 16.14
N THR A 15 -9.85 19.04 16.18
CA THR A 15 -10.14 20.10 15.19
C THR A 15 -8.93 20.46 14.32
N LEU A 16 -8.28 19.48 13.68
CA LEU A 16 -7.22 19.73 12.69
C LEU A 16 -6.97 18.53 11.74
N ALA A 17 -7.98 18.14 10.94
CA ALA A 17 -7.84 17.50 9.60
C ALA A 17 -9.17 16.94 9.04
N ALA A 18 -10.16 17.80 8.75
CA ALA A 18 -11.24 17.49 7.80
C ALA A 18 -11.97 18.78 7.40
N THR A 19 -12.02 19.08 6.11
CA THR A 19 -12.80 20.22 5.57
C THR A 19 -13.83 19.69 4.57
N ALA A 20 -15.05 20.22 4.66
CA ALA A 20 -16.21 19.97 3.80
C ALA A 20 -16.84 18.56 3.85
N ALA A 21 -17.94 18.46 4.62
CA ALA A 21 -19.01 17.50 4.39
C ALA A 21 -20.33 18.27 4.25
N THR A 22 -21.16 17.90 3.27
CA THR A 22 -22.51 18.48 3.06
C THR A 22 -23.59 17.47 3.44
N ALA A 23 -24.70 17.95 3.98
CA ALA A 23 -25.68 17.14 4.69
C ALA A 23 -26.52 16.19 3.82
N VAL A 24 -26.92 15.06 4.41
CA VAL A 24 -28.06 14.24 3.95
C VAL A 24 -28.97 13.97 5.15
N THR A 25 -30.26 14.26 4.99
CA THR A 25 -31.31 13.99 5.97
C THR A 25 -31.66 12.50 5.99
N GLY A 26 -31.70 11.89 7.18
CA GLY A 26 -32.03 10.48 7.33
C GLY A 26 -33.52 10.18 7.51
N THR A 27 -33.89 8.94 7.25
CA THR A 27 -35.06 8.27 7.84
C THR A 27 -34.62 6.90 8.36
N ALA A 28 -35.00 6.58 9.59
CA ALA A 28 -34.62 5.32 10.24
C ALA A 28 -35.76 4.31 10.14
N LEU A 29 -35.41 3.05 9.88
CA LEU A 29 -36.25 1.90 10.17
C LEU A 29 -35.43 0.89 10.97
N ALA A 30 -35.90 0.60 12.19
CA ALA A 30 -35.28 -0.37 13.07
C ALA A 30 -35.71 -1.79 12.69
N ALA A 31 -34.80 -2.75 12.81
CA ALA A 31 -35.10 -4.17 12.76
C ALA A 31 -34.23 -4.90 13.79
N ASP A 32 -34.87 -5.47 14.81
CA ASP A 32 -34.20 -6.30 15.81
C ASP A 32 -33.69 -7.61 15.20
N ALA A 33 -32.43 -7.95 15.46
CA ALA A 33 -31.87 -9.26 15.15
C ALA A 33 -31.17 -9.85 16.39
N LYS A 34 -31.67 -11.00 16.86
CA LYS A 34 -31.32 -11.61 18.14
C LYS A 34 -29.88 -12.14 18.16
N THR A 35 -29.20 -11.91 19.28
CA THR A 35 -27.91 -12.52 19.64
C THR A 35 -28.04 -14.04 19.85
N GLY A 36 -27.05 -14.85 19.41
CA GLY A 36 -27.12 -16.28 19.70
C GLY A 36 -26.08 -17.23 19.10
N ALA A 37 -24.84 -16.82 18.84
CA ALA A 37 -23.75 -17.75 18.51
C ALA A 37 -22.59 -17.57 19.49
N LYS A 38 -22.22 -18.64 20.21
CA LYS A 38 -21.01 -18.64 21.05
C LYS A 38 -19.80 -18.57 20.12
N SER A 39 -19.10 -17.44 20.10
CA SER A 39 -17.84 -17.36 19.35
C SER A 39 -16.80 -18.28 19.97
N ALA A 40 -15.98 -18.92 19.14
CA ALA A 40 -14.71 -19.45 19.61
C ALA A 40 -13.91 -18.31 20.28
N SER A 41 -13.10 -18.63 21.29
CA SER A 41 -12.23 -17.64 21.92
C SER A 41 -11.19 -17.15 20.92
N HIS A 42 -11.13 -15.84 20.69
CA HIS A 42 -10.04 -15.18 19.95
C HIS A 42 -8.70 -15.60 20.58
N GLN A 43 -7.85 -16.25 19.80
CA GLN A 43 -6.52 -16.70 20.20
C GLN A 43 -5.39 -15.80 19.68
N GLY A 44 -5.74 -14.79 18.87
CA GLY A 44 -4.81 -13.78 18.38
C GLY A 44 -4.36 -12.81 19.47
N PRO A 45 -3.45 -11.88 19.14
CA PRO A 45 -3.06 -10.83 20.05
C PRO A 45 -4.28 -9.96 20.39
N LEU A 46 -4.32 -9.47 21.63
CA LEU A 46 -5.24 -8.45 22.09
C LEU A 46 -4.41 -7.41 22.84
N THR A 47 -4.52 -6.15 22.44
CA THR A 47 -3.84 -5.04 23.12
C THR A 47 -4.77 -4.33 24.09
N ARG A 48 -4.21 -3.73 25.13
CA ARG A 48 -4.93 -2.86 26.06
C ARG A 48 -5.71 -1.79 25.30
N ARG A 49 -5.05 -1.11 24.34
CA ARG A 49 -5.70 -0.09 23.50
C ARG A 49 -6.86 -0.65 22.68
N TRP A 50 -6.72 -1.84 22.12
CA TRP A 50 -7.82 -2.49 21.41
C TRP A 50 -9.03 -2.71 22.33
N ILE A 51 -8.82 -3.29 23.51
CA ILE A 51 -9.90 -3.59 24.46
C ILE A 51 -10.57 -2.30 24.96
N GLU A 52 -9.78 -1.32 25.41
CA GLU A 52 -10.28 -0.05 25.98
C GLU A 52 -10.95 0.86 24.94
N GLN A 53 -10.46 0.84 23.69
CA GLN A 53 -10.88 1.77 22.62
C GLN A 53 -11.81 1.11 21.58
N ARG A 54 -12.20 -0.16 21.75
CA ARG A 54 -13.03 -0.90 20.77
C ARG A 54 -14.34 -0.20 20.44
N TRP A 55 -15.04 0.31 21.46
CA TRP A 55 -16.30 1.02 21.31
C TRP A 55 -16.13 2.34 20.54
N LEU A 56 -14.98 3.01 20.72
CA LEU A 56 -14.65 4.25 20.02
C LEU A 56 -14.35 3.95 18.56
N LEU A 57 -13.53 2.94 18.28
CA LEU A 57 -13.25 2.45 16.92
C LEU A 57 -14.54 2.15 16.16
N ASP A 58 -15.43 1.33 16.70
CA ASP A 58 -16.69 0.96 16.01
C ASP A 58 -17.65 2.16 15.83
N ASN A 59 -17.60 3.17 16.70
CA ASN A 59 -18.33 4.42 16.47
C ASN A 59 -17.68 5.28 15.38
N THR A 60 -16.35 5.38 15.35
CA THR A 60 -15.62 6.07 14.27
C THR A 60 -15.90 5.41 12.91
N ILE A 61 -15.92 4.08 12.82
CA ILE A 61 -16.25 3.35 11.59
C ILE A 61 -17.67 3.66 11.13
N ARG A 62 -18.64 3.71 12.04
CA ARG A 62 -20.03 4.08 11.70
C ARG A 62 -20.17 5.52 11.19
N SER A 63 -19.34 6.44 11.69
CA SER A 63 -19.41 7.86 11.32
C SER A 63 -18.56 8.24 10.10
N VAL A 64 -17.41 7.58 9.89
CA VAL A 64 -16.42 7.92 8.85
C VAL A 64 -16.40 6.87 7.71
N GLY A 65 -16.90 5.66 7.96
CA GLY A 65 -16.81 4.52 7.04
C GLY A 65 -15.53 3.71 7.22
N MET A 66 -15.35 2.67 6.39
CA MET A 66 -14.23 1.71 6.46
C MET A 66 -12.81 2.29 6.19
N ASP A 67 -12.72 3.56 5.80
CA ASP A 67 -11.48 4.25 5.44
C ASP A 67 -10.99 5.19 6.56
N TRP A 68 -11.40 4.92 7.81
CA TRP A 68 -11.18 5.79 8.97
C TRP A 68 -9.71 6.02 9.35
N ASP A 69 -8.84 5.04 9.13
CA ASP A 69 -7.41 5.12 9.45
C ASP A 69 -6.51 5.24 8.22
N GLN A 70 -6.96 4.72 7.07
CA GLN A 70 -6.28 4.75 5.79
C GLN A 70 -7.32 4.65 4.65
N PRO A 71 -7.05 5.18 3.45
CA PRO A 71 -7.93 5.05 2.27
C PRO A 71 -7.87 3.64 1.65
N ARG A 72 -8.27 2.63 2.42
CA ARG A 72 -8.12 1.21 2.15
C ARG A 72 -8.99 0.71 1.01
N SER A 73 -10.23 1.18 0.93
CA SER A 73 -11.10 0.91 -0.21
C SER A 73 -10.52 1.50 -1.51
N VAL A 74 -9.74 2.57 -1.43
CA VAL A 74 -9.08 3.19 -2.60
C VAL A 74 -7.86 2.37 -3.02
N TYR A 75 -6.92 2.08 -2.11
CA TYR A 75 -5.70 1.35 -2.49
C TYR A 75 -5.96 -0.13 -2.84
N LEU A 76 -7.01 -0.75 -2.30
CA LEU A 76 -7.46 -2.08 -2.73
C LEU A 76 -8.18 -2.03 -4.09
N SER A 77 -8.93 -0.95 -4.39
CA SER A 77 -9.61 -0.82 -5.68
C SER A 77 -8.66 -0.41 -6.82
N ALA A 78 -7.56 0.27 -6.53
CA ALA A 78 -6.62 0.77 -7.53
C ALA A 78 -6.08 -0.31 -8.49
N PRO A 79 -5.54 -1.46 -8.04
CA PRO A 79 -5.03 -2.49 -8.95
C PRO A 79 -6.14 -3.23 -9.72
N CYS A 80 -7.39 -3.17 -9.25
CA CYS A 80 -8.56 -3.82 -9.87
C CYS A 80 -9.15 -3.03 -11.06
N GLY A 81 -8.78 -1.76 -11.25
CA GLY A 81 -9.39 -0.90 -12.26
C GLY A 81 -10.86 -0.54 -11.98
N PRO A 82 -11.53 0.15 -12.93
CA PRO A 82 -12.82 0.80 -12.69
C PRO A 82 -13.98 -0.19 -12.46
N GLN A 83 -13.89 -1.43 -12.97
CA GLN A 83 -14.96 -2.42 -12.82
C GLN A 83 -15.24 -2.81 -11.35
N ALA A 84 -14.26 -2.67 -10.46
CA ALA A 84 -14.43 -2.96 -9.03
C ALA A 84 -15.03 -1.78 -8.24
N ALA A 85 -15.22 -0.60 -8.84
CA ALA A 85 -15.67 0.59 -8.11
C ALA A 85 -17.01 0.40 -7.39
N ALA A 86 -17.96 -0.31 -8.03
CA ALA A 86 -19.25 -0.67 -7.43
C ALA A 86 -19.11 -1.65 -6.26
N ASP A 87 -18.14 -2.57 -6.32
CA ASP A 87 -17.86 -3.53 -5.25
C ASP A 87 -17.37 -2.81 -4.00
N PHE A 88 -16.35 -1.95 -4.16
CA PHE A 88 -15.82 -1.17 -3.05
C PHE A 88 -16.83 -0.13 -2.53
N ALA A 89 -17.73 0.39 -3.36
CA ALA A 89 -18.86 1.20 -2.89
C ALA A 89 -19.83 0.40 -2.01
N ALA A 90 -20.20 -0.82 -2.44
CA ALA A 90 -21.06 -1.71 -1.65
C ALA A 90 -20.39 -2.18 -0.35
N VAL A 91 -19.08 -2.43 -0.36
CA VAL A 91 -18.31 -2.77 0.86
C VAL A 91 -18.24 -1.56 1.80
N ARG A 92 -17.94 -0.35 1.31
CA ARG A 92 -17.96 0.88 2.12
C ARG A 92 -19.30 1.10 2.82
N ALA A 93 -20.42 0.84 2.15
CA ALA A 93 -21.75 0.97 2.73
C ALA A 93 -22.05 -0.09 3.81
N ARG A 94 -21.54 -1.32 3.66
CA ARG A 94 -21.81 -2.45 4.57
C ARG A 94 -20.98 -2.42 5.86
N ILE A 95 -19.76 -1.91 5.83
CA ILE A 95 -18.87 -1.91 7.00
C ILE A 95 -19.23 -0.74 7.92
N GLN A 96 -19.86 -1.05 9.06
CA GLN A 96 -20.30 -0.08 10.08
C GLN A 96 -19.58 -0.28 11.43
N LYS A 97 -18.87 -1.40 11.58
CA LYS A 97 -17.94 -1.73 12.68
C LYS A 97 -16.84 -2.64 12.13
N TYR A 98 -15.70 -2.75 12.82
CA TYR A 98 -14.52 -3.48 12.31
C TYR A 98 -14.82 -4.97 12.05
N ALA A 99 -15.74 -5.56 12.81
CA ALA A 99 -16.14 -6.96 12.67
C ALA A 99 -16.91 -7.26 11.37
N ASP A 100 -17.46 -6.23 10.70
CA ASP A 100 -18.18 -6.39 9.44
C ASP A 100 -17.23 -6.57 8.24
N ALA A 101 -15.95 -6.20 8.39
CA ALA A 101 -15.01 -6.13 7.27
C ALA A 101 -14.78 -7.49 6.61
N ALA A 102 -14.46 -8.54 7.38
CA ALA A 102 -14.24 -9.88 6.85
C ALA A 102 -15.47 -10.42 6.11
N PRO A 103 -16.69 -10.46 6.70
CA PRO A 103 -17.90 -10.89 6.01
C PRO A 103 -18.25 -10.07 4.76
N ALA A 104 -18.08 -8.73 4.80
CA ALA A 104 -18.39 -7.86 3.66
C ALA A 104 -17.45 -8.14 2.47
N PHE A 105 -16.16 -8.32 2.74
CA PHE A 105 -15.19 -8.70 1.71
C PHE A 105 -15.41 -10.15 1.22
N GLU A 106 -15.61 -11.12 2.11
CA GLU A 106 -15.91 -12.52 1.76
C GLU A 106 -17.13 -12.64 0.83
N ALA A 107 -18.25 -11.99 1.16
CA ALA A 107 -19.46 -12.03 0.34
C ALA A 107 -19.22 -11.48 -1.08
N THR A 108 -18.35 -10.48 -1.18
CA THR A 108 -17.99 -9.83 -2.45
C THR A 108 -17.02 -10.70 -3.26
N ALA A 109 -16.05 -11.33 -2.59
CA ALA A 109 -15.11 -12.28 -3.18
C ALA A 109 -15.84 -13.51 -3.76
N LYS A 110 -16.74 -14.13 -2.98
CA LYS A 110 -17.57 -15.27 -3.43
C LYS A 110 -18.37 -14.94 -4.70
N ARG A 111 -18.99 -13.75 -4.76
CA ARG A 111 -19.73 -13.32 -5.96
C ARG A 111 -18.82 -13.16 -7.18
N ARG A 112 -17.67 -12.47 -7.02
CA ARG A 112 -16.71 -12.27 -8.12
C ARG A 112 -16.12 -13.60 -8.60
N GLU A 113 -15.77 -14.50 -7.69
CA GLU A 113 -15.30 -15.85 -8.04
C GLU A 113 -16.38 -16.66 -8.80
N GLY A 114 -17.65 -16.55 -8.41
CA GLY A 114 -18.77 -17.18 -9.14
C GLY A 114 -18.90 -16.66 -10.57
N VAL A 115 -18.79 -15.34 -10.77
CA VAL A 115 -18.77 -14.72 -12.11
C VAL A 115 -17.55 -15.19 -12.91
N ALA A 116 -16.37 -15.28 -12.28
CA ALA A 116 -15.15 -15.72 -12.92
C ALA A 116 -15.24 -17.16 -13.45
N LYS A 117 -15.88 -18.05 -12.69
CA LYS A 117 -16.13 -19.45 -13.08
C LYS A 117 -17.11 -19.55 -14.24
N ALA A 118 -18.27 -18.90 -14.14
CA ALA A 118 -19.28 -18.90 -15.20
C ALA A 118 -18.73 -18.31 -16.52
N ALA A 119 -17.93 -17.25 -16.44
CA ALA A 119 -17.25 -16.68 -17.60
C ALA A 119 -16.22 -17.66 -18.22
N LEU A 120 -15.45 -18.37 -17.39
CA LEU A 120 -14.49 -19.36 -17.88
C LEU A 120 -15.19 -20.55 -18.56
N GLU A 121 -16.30 -21.03 -17.98
CA GLU A 121 -17.15 -22.08 -18.55
C GLU A 121 -17.79 -21.65 -19.89
N ALA A 122 -18.12 -20.37 -20.05
CA ALA A 122 -18.61 -19.78 -21.30
C ALA A 122 -17.51 -19.50 -22.35
N GLY A 123 -16.22 -19.62 -21.99
CA GLY A 123 -15.09 -19.30 -22.86
C GLY A 123 -14.62 -17.84 -22.81
N ASP A 124 -15.24 -16.98 -22.01
CA ASP A 124 -14.93 -15.56 -21.85
C ASP A 124 -13.68 -15.34 -20.97
N ALA A 125 -12.51 -15.74 -21.47
CA ALA A 125 -11.25 -15.73 -20.72
C ALA A 125 -10.86 -14.35 -20.12
N VAL A 126 -11.20 -13.24 -20.79
CA VAL A 126 -10.96 -11.89 -20.28
C VAL A 126 -11.88 -11.58 -19.09
N THR A 127 -13.18 -11.80 -19.23
CA THR A 127 -14.15 -11.65 -18.13
C THR A 127 -13.78 -12.54 -16.95
N ALA A 128 -13.33 -13.78 -17.21
CA ALA A 128 -12.86 -14.71 -16.19
C ALA A 128 -11.64 -14.17 -15.42
N ARG A 129 -10.56 -13.78 -16.12
CA ARG A 129 -9.32 -13.30 -15.45
C ARG A 129 -9.56 -12.06 -14.60
N GLU A 130 -10.39 -11.13 -15.08
CA GLU A 130 -10.68 -9.90 -14.37
C GLU A 130 -11.43 -10.18 -13.05
N ASN A 131 -12.46 -11.04 -13.12
CA ASN A 131 -13.22 -11.41 -11.94
C ASN A 131 -12.40 -12.27 -10.97
N TYR A 132 -11.48 -13.12 -11.45
CA TYR A 132 -10.52 -13.85 -10.59
C TYR A 132 -9.55 -12.90 -9.87
N PHE A 133 -9.01 -11.89 -10.55
CA PHE A 133 -8.14 -10.88 -9.91
C PHE A 133 -8.90 -10.12 -8.81
N ILE A 134 -10.09 -9.60 -9.13
CA ILE A 134 -10.91 -8.84 -8.18
C ILE A 134 -11.35 -9.72 -6.99
N ALA A 135 -11.68 -11.00 -7.24
CA ALA A 135 -11.97 -11.97 -6.19
C ALA A 135 -10.76 -12.19 -5.27
N ALA A 136 -9.55 -12.35 -5.82
CA ALA A 136 -8.32 -12.49 -5.03
C ALA A 136 -8.06 -11.27 -4.13
N ILE A 137 -8.25 -10.05 -4.64
CA ILE A 137 -8.11 -8.83 -3.83
C ILE A 137 -9.13 -8.79 -2.68
N HIS A 138 -10.39 -9.17 -2.92
CA HIS A 138 -11.38 -9.25 -1.84
C HIS A 138 -11.11 -10.39 -0.85
N TRP A 139 -10.62 -11.56 -1.29
CA TRP A 139 -10.18 -12.64 -0.38
C TRP A 139 -8.96 -12.25 0.46
N GLY A 140 -8.05 -11.45 -0.08
CA GLY A 140 -6.97 -10.82 0.69
C GLY A 140 -7.51 -9.81 1.71
N ALA A 141 -8.37 -8.90 1.27
CA ALA A 141 -8.98 -7.89 2.15
C ALA A 141 -9.81 -8.49 3.29
N ALA A 142 -10.42 -9.67 3.09
CA ALA A 142 -11.15 -10.38 4.14
C ALA A 142 -10.26 -10.87 5.31
N GLN A 143 -8.93 -10.95 5.13
CA GLN A 143 -7.96 -11.34 6.17
C GLN A 143 -7.49 -10.14 7.02
N TRP A 144 -7.78 -8.91 6.60
CA TRP A 144 -7.36 -7.70 7.33
C TRP A 144 -7.83 -7.64 8.79
N PRO A 145 -9.06 -8.01 9.17
CA PRO A 145 -9.47 -8.02 10.57
C PRO A 145 -9.06 -9.29 11.35
N ILE A 146 -8.31 -10.22 10.73
CA ILE A 146 -7.94 -11.52 11.35
C ILE A 146 -6.44 -11.55 11.65
N ASP A 147 -6.10 -11.41 12.92
CA ASP A 147 -4.72 -11.45 13.44
C ASP A 147 -4.38 -12.83 14.02
N GLU A 148 -4.80 -13.90 13.33
CA GLU A 148 -4.71 -15.29 13.78
C GLU A 148 -4.33 -16.26 12.67
N ASN A 149 -3.56 -17.29 13.00
CA ASN A 149 -3.39 -18.47 12.13
C ASN A 149 -4.49 -19.50 12.46
N ASN A 150 -5.74 -19.16 12.15
CA ASN A 150 -6.91 -20.00 12.37
C ASN A 150 -7.50 -20.53 11.05
N ALA A 151 -8.46 -21.45 11.14
CA ALA A 151 -9.09 -22.07 9.97
C ALA A 151 -9.76 -21.06 9.01
N GLN A 152 -10.29 -19.95 9.54
CA GLN A 152 -10.92 -18.90 8.73
C GLN A 152 -9.87 -18.12 7.91
N ASN A 153 -8.73 -17.79 8.51
CA ASN A 153 -7.64 -17.09 7.81
C ASN A 153 -6.97 -18.00 6.78
N GLN A 154 -6.74 -19.27 7.14
CA GLN A 154 -6.22 -20.29 6.22
C GLN A 154 -7.15 -20.52 5.02
N LEU A 155 -8.48 -20.56 5.24
CA LEU A 155 -9.46 -20.58 4.16
C LEU A 155 -9.30 -19.34 3.27
N TYR A 156 -9.38 -18.13 3.83
CA TYR A 156 -9.28 -16.90 3.02
C TYR A 156 -7.96 -16.78 2.24
N ASN A 157 -6.83 -17.20 2.82
CA ASN A 157 -5.55 -17.23 2.12
C ASN A 157 -5.54 -18.28 0.99
N THR A 158 -6.12 -19.45 1.22
CA THR A 158 -6.29 -20.49 0.17
C THR A 158 -7.11 -19.94 -0.99
N ARG A 159 -8.27 -19.33 -0.71
CA ARG A 159 -9.15 -18.74 -1.72
C ARG A 159 -8.51 -17.58 -2.47
N LYS A 160 -7.74 -16.72 -1.77
CA LYS A 160 -6.91 -15.66 -2.38
C LYS A 160 -5.96 -16.25 -3.42
N ARG A 161 -5.22 -17.31 -3.05
CA ARG A 161 -4.24 -17.96 -3.93
C ARG A 161 -4.86 -18.74 -5.08
N GLU A 162 -5.97 -19.45 -4.85
CA GLU A 162 -6.72 -20.12 -5.92
C GLU A 162 -7.20 -19.11 -6.97
N CYS A 163 -7.77 -17.97 -6.54
CA CYS A 163 -8.23 -16.93 -7.44
C CYS A 163 -7.05 -16.25 -8.18
N TYR A 164 -5.96 -15.92 -7.49
CA TYR A 164 -4.81 -15.28 -8.16
C TYR A 164 -4.07 -16.25 -9.09
N GLY A 165 -4.01 -17.54 -8.76
CA GLY A 165 -3.47 -18.58 -9.64
C GLY A 165 -4.36 -18.86 -10.86
N ALA A 166 -5.68 -18.68 -10.74
CA ALA A 166 -6.59 -18.71 -11.88
C ALA A 166 -6.43 -17.46 -12.78
N TYR A 167 -6.28 -16.27 -12.18
CA TYR A 167 -5.88 -15.07 -12.91
C TYR A 167 -4.54 -15.27 -13.64
N ALA A 168 -3.50 -15.78 -12.97
CA ALA A 168 -2.16 -15.97 -13.52
C ALA A 168 -2.14 -16.83 -14.80
N LYS A 169 -3.01 -17.85 -14.89
CA LYS A 169 -3.16 -18.72 -16.07
C LYS A 169 -3.82 -18.03 -17.27
N LEU A 170 -4.64 -17.01 -17.00
CA LEU A 170 -5.40 -16.24 -18.00
C LEU A 170 -4.83 -14.82 -18.20
N ALA A 171 -3.76 -14.50 -17.47
CA ALA A 171 -3.12 -13.20 -17.47
C ALA A 171 -2.59 -12.87 -18.86
N ASP A 172 -2.58 -11.58 -19.15
CA ASP A 172 -2.22 -11.03 -20.45
C ASP A 172 -0.70 -10.83 -20.62
N HIS A 173 0.05 -11.29 -19.62
CA HIS A 173 1.49 -11.35 -19.47
C HIS A 173 1.84 -12.58 -18.61
N ARG A 174 3.11 -13.00 -18.58
CA ARG A 174 3.52 -14.21 -17.83
C ARG A 174 3.56 -13.92 -16.33
N VAL A 175 2.77 -14.67 -15.56
CA VAL A 175 2.72 -14.64 -14.09
C VAL A 175 3.02 -16.03 -13.54
N GLU A 176 3.95 -16.11 -12.59
CA GLU A 176 4.37 -17.37 -11.97
C GLU A 176 4.24 -17.32 -10.45
N GLU A 177 3.79 -18.43 -9.87
CA GLU A 177 3.92 -18.66 -8.43
C GLU A 177 5.41 -18.82 -8.09
N ALA A 178 5.88 -18.06 -7.12
CA ALA A 178 7.28 -18.04 -6.71
C ALA A 178 7.41 -18.34 -5.21
N TRP A 179 8.45 -19.11 -4.88
CA TRP A 179 8.74 -19.55 -3.52
C TRP A 179 10.20 -19.28 -3.20
N ILE A 180 10.47 -18.23 -2.43
CA ILE A 180 11.82 -17.73 -2.18
C ILE A 180 12.43 -18.48 -0.99
N PRO A 181 13.50 -19.29 -1.16
CA PRO A 181 14.09 -20.05 -0.06
C PRO A 181 14.78 -19.14 0.95
N MET A 182 14.44 -19.29 2.23
CA MET A 182 15.08 -18.58 3.34
C MET A 182 16.18 -19.46 3.99
N PRO A 183 17.20 -18.85 4.64
CA PRO A 183 18.29 -19.61 5.26
C PRO A 183 17.87 -20.57 6.39
N ASP A 184 16.70 -20.39 6.99
CA ASP A 184 16.12 -21.26 8.01
C ASP A 184 15.35 -22.47 7.43
N GLY A 185 15.43 -22.68 6.11
CA GLY A 185 14.74 -23.76 5.39
C GLY A 185 13.28 -23.47 5.04
N LYS A 186 12.70 -22.36 5.55
CA LYS A 186 11.35 -21.92 5.18
C LYS A 186 11.37 -21.21 3.82
N ARG A 187 10.20 -20.77 3.36
CA ARG A 187 10.05 -20.06 2.07
C ARG A 187 9.11 -18.88 2.19
N LEU A 188 9.43 -17.77 1.52
CA LEU A 188 8.50 -16.65 1.35
C LEU A 188 7.61 -16.92 0.13
N PRO A 189 6.29 -16.74 0.23
CA PRO A 189 5.38 -16.84 -0.91
C PRO A 189 5.43 -15.54 -1.72
N ALA A 190 5.47 -15.68 -3.03
CA ALA A 190 5.66 -14.57 -3.97
C ALA A 190 4.90 -14.80 -5.28
N TRP A 191 4.63 -13.72 -6.02
CA TRP A 191 4.21 -13.76 -7.41
C TRP A 191 5.26 -13.07 -8.28
N PHE A 192 5.68 -13.72 -9.35
CA PHE A 192 6.68 -13.22 -10.28
C PHE A 192 6.03 -12.89 -11.63
N HIS A 193 6.06 -11.62 -12.00
CA HIS A 193 5.45 -11.09 -13.21
C HIS A 193 6.54 -10.65 -14.19
N LEU A 194 6.45 -11.14 -15.43
CA LEU A 194 7.31 -10.73 -16.53
C LEU A 194 6.54 -9.82 -17.50
N PRO A 195 7.14 -8.71 -17.98
CA PRO A 195 6.49 -7.83 -18.93
C PRO A 195 6.34 -8.52 -20.29
N ARG A 196 5.24 -8.21 -21.01
CA ARG A 196 4.99 -8.71 -22.38
C ARG A 196 6.15 -8.47 -23.36
N THR A 197 6.86 -7.37 -23.17
CA THR A 197 7.95 -6.90 -24.03
C THR A 197 9.30 -7.56 -23.74
N ALA A 198 9.34 -8.60 -22.90
CA ALA A 198 10.56 -9.33 -22.54
C ALA A 198 11.14 -10.16 -23.72
N GLY A 199 11.88 -9.50 -24.61
CA GLY A 199 12.69 -10.12 -25.66
C GLY A 199 14.11 -10.55 -25.23
N GLY A 200 14.42 -10.47 -23.93
CA GLY A 200 15.76 -10.72 -23.37
C GLY A 200 15.78 -10.50 -21.86
N ARG A 201 16.98 -10.34 -21.28
CA ARG A 201 17.13 -10.11 -19.83
C ARG A 201 16.58 -8.74 -19.41
N VAL A 202 15.54 -8.75 -18.58
CA VAL A 202 14.86 -7.55 -18.08
C VAL A 202 15.35 -7.15 -16.68
N PRO A 203 15.36 -5.85 -16.35
CA PRO A 203 15.48 -5.38 -14.98
C PRO A 203 14.27 -5.84 -14.13
N VAL A 204 14.40 -5.85 -12.81
CA VAL A 204 13.33 -6.34 -11.90
C VAL A 204 13.20 -5.48 -10.64
N VAL A 205 11.95 -5.31 -10.16
CA VAL A 205 11.64 -4.71 -8.88
C VAL A 205 11.04 -5.74 -7.92
N ILE A 206 11.63 -5.89 -6.74
CA ILE A 206 10.99 -6.58 -5.63
C ILE A 206 9.95 -5.63 -5.01
N SER A 207 8.67 -6.01 -5.00
CA SER A 207 7.57 -5.20 -4.48
C SER A 207 7.19 -5.69 -3.08
N VAL A 208 7.34 -4.83 -2.07
CA VAL A 208 7.10 -5.12 -0.65
C VAL A 208 5.90 -4.32 -0.13
N PRO A 209 4.80 -4.98 0.28
CA PRO A 209 3.60 -4.31 0.77
C PRO A 209 3.78 -3.73 2.19
N GLY A 210 2.72 -3.10 2.72
CA GLY A 210 2.64 -2.66 4.13
C GLY A 210 2.38 -3.80 5.12
N MET A 211 1.97 -3.46 6.35
CA MET A 211 1.57 -4.47 7.36
C MET A 211 0.19 -5.09 7.08
N ASP A 212 -0.70 -4.31 6.47
CA ASP A 212 -2.11 -4.55 6.23
C ASP A 212 -2.43 -4.57 4.72
N SER A 213 -1.42 -4.96 3.93
CA SER A 213 -1.45 -5.14 2.47
C SER A 213 -0.70 -6.43 2.13
N PHE A 214 -0.95 -6.98 0.94
CA PHE A 214 -0.50 -8.32 0.53
C PHE A 214 0.06 -8.33 -0.91
N LYS A 215 0.88 -9.32 -1.25
CA LYS A 215 1.57 -9.39 -2.55
C LYS A 215 0.67 -9.33 -3.79
N GLU A 216 -0.54 -9.87 -3.73
CA GLU A 216 -1.47 -9.90 -4.89
C GLU A 216 -1.90 -8.50 -5.38
N MET A 217 -1.87 -7.47 -4.51
CA MET A 217 -2.09 -6.06 -4.92
C MET A 217 -0.79 -5.33 -5.34
N GLY A 218 0.35 -6.03 -5.39
CA GLY A 218 1.67 -5.46 -5.71
C GLY A 218 1.91 -5.18 -7.19
N VAL A 219 1.03 -5.68 -8.08
CA VAL A 219 1.00 -5.46 -9.52
C VAL A 219 -0.45 -5.17 -9.94
N SER A 220 -0.68 -4.12 -10.71
CA SER A 220 -2.02 -3.79 -11.20
C SER A 220 -2.47 -4.73 -12.32
N MET A 221 -3.76 -5.08 -12.35
CA MET A 221 -4.35 -5.95 -13.36
C MET A 221 -4.15 -5.44 -14.80
N TYR A 222 -4.17 -4.11 -14.97
CA TYR A 222 -3.89 -3.42 -16.23
C TYR A 222 -3.01 -2.19 -15.99
N GLY A 223 -2.18 -1.86 -16.98
CA GLY A 223 -1.34 -0.66 -16.98
C GLY A 223 -0.34 -0.59 -15.83
N ASP A 224 0.17 -1.73 -15.36
CA ASP A 224 1.10 -1.74 -14.23
C ASP A 224 2.38 -0.95 -14.55
N ARG A 225 2.66 0.03 -13.70
CA ARG A 225 3.74 1.02 -13.90
C ARG A 225 5.13 0.41 -14.08
N TRP A 226 5.39 -0.80 -13.57
CA TRP A 226 6.67 -1.48 -13.76
C TRP A 226 6.69 -2.29 -15.05
N LEU A 227 5.63 -3.09 -15.28
CA LEU A 227 5.52 -3.92 -16.49
C LEU A 227 5.49 -3.07 -17.77
N GLU A 228 4.75 -1.96 -17.78
CA GLU A 228 4.69 -1.01 -18.90
C GLU A 228 6.04 -0.30 -19.17
N ARG A 229 6.97 -0.33 -18.22
CA ARG A 229 8.34 0.18 -18.39
C ARG A 229 9.36 -0.93 -18.73
N GLY A 230 8.90 -2.16 -18.93
CA GLY A 230 9.76 -3.32 -19.22
C GLY A 230 10.54 -3.83 -18.01
N LEU A 231 10.10 -3.53 -16.78
CA LEU A 231 10.64 -4.14 -15.56
C LEU A 231 9.77 -5.34 -15.17
N ALA A 232 10.39 -6.46 -14.82
CA ALA A 232 9.72 -7.54 -14.11
C ALA A 232 9.38 -7.12 -12.67
N VAL A 233 8.43 -7.82 -12.04
CA VAL A 233 8.06 -7.59 -10.64
C VAL A 233 8.08 -8.90 -9.87
N LEU A 234 8.76 -8.92 -8.73
CA LEU A 234 8.64 -9.97 -7.72
C LEU A 234 7.87 -9.41 -6.53
N ALA A 235 6.55 -9.63 -6.48
CA ALA A 235 5.73 -9.22 -5.35
C ALA A 235 5.79 -10.27 -4.24
N ILE A 236 6.23 -9.88 -3.04
CA ILE A 236 6.46 -10.81 -1.92
C ILE A 236 5.55 -10.49 -0.74
N ASP A 237 5.06 -11.53 -0.06
CA ASP A 237 4.66 -11.42 1.35
C ASP A 237 5.93 -11.77 2.16
N GLY A 238 6.68 -10.76 2.59
CA GLY A 238 7.97 -10.95 3.29
C GLY A 238 7.81 -11.41 4.75
N PRO A 239 8.91 -11.60 5.51
CA PRO A 239 8.85 -12.11 6.88
C PRO A 239 7.85 -11.35 7.78
N GLY A 240 6.84 -12.07 8.25
CA GLY A 240 5.74 -11.54 9.05
C GLY A 240 4.55 -10.96 8.27
N GLN A 241 4.62 -10.79 6.95
CA GLN A 241 3.52 -10.20 6.18
C GLN A 241 2.50 -11.25 5.74
N TYR A 242 1.23 -11.01 6.02
CA TYR A 242 0.07 -11.72 5.47
C TYR A 242 0.16 -13.26 5.45
N GLU A 243 0.60 -13.85 4.34
CA GLU A 243 0.71 -15.32 4.22
C GLU A 243 1.91 -15.88 4.98
N ALA A 244 2.99 -15.11 5.16
CA ALA A 244 4.21 -15.57 5.80
C ALA A 244 3.98 -16.09 7.25
N PRO A 245 3.22 -15.40 8.15
CA PRO A 245 2.80 -15.95 9.44
C PRO A 245 1.99 -17.25 9.37
N LEU A 246 1.15 -17.43 8.33
CA LEU A 246 0.37 -18.66 8.14
C LEU A 246 1.28 -19.87 7.83
N LEU A 247 2.47 -19.60 7.30
CA LEU A 247 3.56 -20.54 7.03
C LEU A 247 4.62 -20.59 8.15
N GLY A 248 4.40 -19.91 9.28
CA GLY A 248 5.36 -19.85 10.40
C GLY A 248 6.61 -18.99 10.14
N VAL A 249 6.56 -18.08 9.17
CA VAL A 249 7.62 -17.11 8.86
C VAL A 249 7.24 -15.74 9.43
N PHE A 250 7.65 -15.51 10.67
CA PHE A 250 7.37 -14.26 11.41
C PHE A 250 8.40 -13.16 11.15
N PHE A 251 8.02 -11.92 11.46
CA PHE A 251 8.91 -10.77 11.43
C PHE A 251 10.05 -10.93 12.45
N SER A 252 11.28 -10.67 12.00
CA SER A 252 12.41 -10.34 12.86
C SER A 252 13.42 -9.51 12.08
N MET A 253 14.27 -8.76 12.78
CA MET A 253 15.36 -8.01 12.13
C MET A 253 16.31 -8.93 11.33
N PRO A 254 16.78 -10.09 11.85
CA PRO A 254 17.59 -11.03 11.06
C PRO A 254 16.87 -11.58 9.83
N ALA A 255 15.57 -11.91 9.93
CA ALA A 255 14.82 -12.41 8.79
C ALA A 255 14.74 -11.38 7.64
N TRP A 256 14.54 -10.10 7.96
CA TRP A 256 14.54 -9.03 6.94
C TRP A 256 15.93 -8.66 6.41
N GLN A 257 16.98 -8.81 7.21
CA GLN A 257 18.36 -8.72 6.73
C GLN A 257 18.66 -9.84 5.70
N ALA A 258 18.16 -11.05 5.93
CA ALA A 258 18.31 -12.18 5.01
C ALA A 258 17.40 -12.11 3.77
N ALA A 259 16.18 -11.55 3.89
CA ALA A 259 15.18 -11.57 2.82
C ALA A 259 15.64 -10.90 1.52
N GLY A 260 16.40 -9.80 1.61
CA GLY A 260 16.97 -9.13 0.44
C GLY A 260 17.90 -10.05 -0.36
N LYS A 261 18.80 -10.75 0.35
CA LYS A 261 19.71 -11.74 -0.25
C LYS A 261 18.95 -12.91 -0.86
N ALA A 262 17.98 -13.48 -0.13
CA ALA A 262 17.16 -14.59 -0.59
C ALA A 262 16.43 -14.28 -1.91
N CYS A 263 15.83 -13.09 -2.01
CA CYS A 263 15.18 -12.64 -3.25
C CYS A 263 16.19 -12.44 -4.38
N CYS A 264 17.36 -11.84 -4.11
CA CYS A 264 18.39 -11.62 -5.13
C CYS A 264 19.03 -12.93 -5.62
N ASP A 265 19.19 -13.94 -4.75
CA ASP A 265 19.67 -15.27 -5.14
C ASP A 265 18.65 -15.98 -6.05
N TRP A 266 17.36 -15.94 -5.69
CA TRP A 266 16.29 -16.51 -6.52
C TRP A 266 16.20 -15.82 -7.88
N LEU A 267 16.27 -14.49 -7.90
CA LEU A 267 16.23 -13.68 -9.14
C LEU A 267 17.47 -13.89 -10.01
N ALA A 268 18.66 -14.02 -9.43
CA ALA A 268 19.89 -14.24 -10.20
C ALA A 268 19.94 -15.62 -10.89
N ALA A 269 19.14 -16.59 -10.43
CA ALA A 269 18.98 -17.89 -11.07
C ALA A 269 17.98 -17.87 -12.26
N ARG A 270 17.26 -16.77 -12.49
CA ARG A 270 16.29 -16.63 -13.59
C ARG A 270 16.98 -16.19 -14.88
N ALA A 271 16.84 -16.99 -15.93
CA ALA A 271 17.43 -16.68 -17.25
C ALA A 271 16.89 -15.38 -17.86
N GLU A 272 15.66 -15.01 -17.48
CA GLU A 272 14.93 -13.81 -17.93
C GLU A 272 15.36 -12.52 -17.22
N ILE A 273 16.13 -12.61 -16.13
CA ILE A 273 16.45 -11.46 -15.28
C ILE A 273 17.89 -10.99 -15.50
N ASP A 274 18.03 -9.67 -15.57
CA ASP A 274 19.32 -9.01 -15.42
C ASP A 274 19.67 -8.87 -13.94
N ALA A 275 20.50 -9.79 -13.44
CA ALA A 275 20.97 -9.80 -12.05
C ALA A 275 21.77 -8.54 -11.63
N GLN A 276 22.18 -7.68 -12.58
CA GLN A 276 22.82 -6.40 -12.28
C GLN A 276 21.83 -5.23 -12.16
N ARG A 277 20.53 -5.43 -12.50
CA ARG A 277 19.48 -4.41 -12.44
C ARG A 277 18.29 -4.85 -11.58
N ILE A 278 18.58 -5.21 -10.32
CA ILE A 278 17.59 -5.51 -9.29
C ILE A 278 17.35 -4.26 -8.42
N GLY A 279 16.09 -3.84 -8.32
CA GLY A 279 15.62 -2.81 -7.38
C GLY A 279 14.64 -3.38 -6.35
N ILE A 280 14.33 -2.60 -5.31
CA ILE A 280 13.30 -2.91 -4.32
C ILE A 280 12.42 -1.69 -4.05
N SER A 281 11.12 -1.91 -3.89
CA SER A 281 10.10 -0.89 -3.65
C SER A 281 9.28 -1.27 -2.41
N GLY A 282 9.14 -0.36 -1.45
CA GLY A 282 8.45 -0.62 -0.18
C GLY A 282 7.46 0.47 0.22
N ASN A 283 6.22 0.09 0.54
CA ASN A 283 5.17 1.03 0.97
C ASN A 283 4.75 0.79 2.44
N SER A 284 4.44 1.85 3.19
CA SER A 284 4.06 1.74 4.62
C SER A 284 5.18 1.03 5.40
N PHE A 285 4.90 0.02 6.22
CA PHE A 285 5.94 -0.80 6.87
C PHE A 285 6.90 -1.49 5.88
N GLY A 286 6.48 -1.72 4.63
CA GLY A 286 7.37 -2.15 3.55
C GLY A 286 8.54 -1.18 3.33
N SER A 287 8.39 0.11 3.63
CA SER A 287 9.49 1.09 3.57
C SER A 287 10.61 0.76 4.54
N PHE A 288 10.29 0.35 5.77
CA PHE A 288 11.26 -0.12 6.75
C PHE A 288 11.94 -1.39 6.25
N PHE A 289 11.13 -2.38 5.90
CA PHE A 289 11.58 -3.70 5.45
C PHE A 289 12.52 -3.63 4.23
N SER A 290 12.16 -2.86 3.21
CA SER A 290 13.01 -2.63 2.02
C SER A 290 14.30 -1.87 2.37
N THR A 291 14.26 -0.95 3.33
CA THR A 291 15.47 -0.24 3.82
C THR A 291 16.42 -1.21 4.53
N ILE A 292 15.90 -2.10 5.38
CA ILE A 292 16.71 -3.13 6.04
C ILE A 292 17.29 -4.09 4.99
N ALA A 293 16.48 -4.64 4.09
CA ALA A 293 16.94 -5.56 3.05
C ALA A 293 18.06 -4.96 2.18
N ALA A 294 17.89 -3.72 1.70
CA ALA A 294 18.86 -3.05 0.83
C ALA A 294 20.17 -2.63 1.53
N ALA A 295 20.14 -2.44 2.85
CA ALA A 295 21.34 -2.14 3.62
C ALA A 295 22.29 -3.34 3.77
N TYR A 296 21.75 -4.57 3.68
CA TYR A 296 22.50 -5.82 3.86
C TYR A 296 22.70 -6.61 2.56
N GLU A 297 22.04 -6.24 1.45
CA GLU A 297 22.22 -6.86 0.14
C GLU A 297 22.78 -5.88 -0.91
N PRO A 298 24.07 -5.98 -1.30
CA PRO A 298 24.70 -5.03 -2.21
C PRO A 298 24.23 -5.11 -3.68
N ARG A 299 23.62 -6.21 -4.13
CA ARG A 299 23.07 -6.35 -5.49
C ARG A 299 21.84 -5.49 -5.73
N LEU A 300 21.14 -5.06 -4.67
CA LEU A 300 20.07 -4.08 -4.76
C LEU A 300 20.67 -2.72 -5.17
N ARG A 301 20.33 -2.30 -6.40
CA ARG A 301 20.84 -1.08 -7.05
C ARG A 301 19.96 0.15 -6.83
N ALA A 302 18.68 -0.05 -6.53
CA ALA A 302 17.73 1.02 -6.29
C ALA A 302 16.77 0.64 -5.15
N VAL A 303 16.42 1.64 -4.34
CA VAL A 303 15.44 1.53 -3.24
C VAL A 303 14.46 2.68 -3.38
N ALA A 304 13.18 2.36 -3.54
CA ALA A 304 12.10 3.35 -3.56
C ALA A 304 11.17 3.11 -2.37
N VAL A 305 10.84 4.14 -1.60
CA VAL A 305 9.96 3.99 -0.43
C VAL A 305 8.89 5.07 -0.34
N THR A 306 7.69 4.68 0.09
CA THR A 306 6.52 5.55 0.24
C THR A 306 5.79 5.27 1.56
N ALA A 307 5.05 6.26 2.08
CA ALA A 307 4.40 6.20 3.40
C ALA A 307 5.37 5.75 4.52
N VAL A 308 6.48 6.49 4.64
CA VAL A 308 7.70 6.13 5.36
C VAL A 308 7.44 5.80 6.84
N CYS A 309 7.97 4.66 7.30
CA CYS A 309 7.84 4.14 8.66
C CYS A 309 9.23 3.83 9.24
N HIS A 310 9.92 4.82 9.82
CA HIS A 310 11.30 4.70 10.30
C HIS A 310 11.52 5.24 11.73
N GLU A 311 10.46 5.52 12.47
CA GLU A 311 10.54 5.89 13.88
C GLU A 311 11.15 4.72 14.71
N PRO A 312 12.30 4.89 15.38
CA PRO A 312 12.87 3.84 16.22
C PRO A 312 11.88 3.40 17.29
N GLY A 313 11.60 2.10 17.36
CA GLY A 313 10.60 1.56 18.29
C GLY A 313 9.13 1.85 17.96
N PHE A 314 8.83 2.57 16.87
CA PHE A 314 7.49 2.67 16.27
C PHE A 314 6.37 3.12 17.22
N HIS A 315 6.71 3.96 18.21
CA HIS A 315 5.78 4.41 19.24
C HIS A 315 4.55 5.12 18.69
N THR A 316 4.68 5.98 17.68
CA THR A 316 3.58 6.73 17.09
C THR A 316 2.58 5.81 16.40
N ILE A 317 3.03 4.83 15.60
CA ILE A 317 2.11 3.94 14.88
C ILE A 317 1.46 2.87 15.78
N PHE A 318 2.11 2.46 16.87
CA PHE A 318 1.53 1.48 17.80
C PHE A 318 0.73 2.10 18.96
N GLU A 319 1.18 3.24 19.52
CA GLU A 319 0.55 3.85 20.70
C GLU A 319 -0.36 5.05 20.40
N LYS A 320 -0.24 5.68 19.22
CA LYS A 320 -1.01 6.90 18.88
C LYS A 320 -1.94 6.74 17.68
N ALA A 321 -1.57 5.93 16.69
CA ALA A 321 -2.41 5.65 15.52
C ALA A 321 -3.49 4.58 15.80
N SER A 322 -4.10 4.02 14.75
CA SER A 322 -5.17 3.02 14.83
C SER A 322 -4.80 1.86 15.78
N PRO A 323 -5.67 1.47 16.74
CA PRO A 323 -5.35 0.42 17.71
C PRO A 323 -5.16 -0.98 17.07
N THR A 324 -5.59 -1.14 15.82
CA THR A 324 -5.42 -2.33 14.97
C THR A 324 -3.95 -2.59 14.62
N PHE A 325 -3.14 -1.54 14.43
CA PHE A 325 -1.77 -1.69 13.92
C PHE A 325 -0.84 -2.43 14.87
N LYS A 326 -0.99 -2.22 16.19
CA LYS A 326 -0.20 -2.95 17.21
C LYS A 326 -0.59 -4.43 17.25
N MET A 327 -1.90 -4.75 17.21
CA MET A 327 -2.39 -6.13 17.10
C MET A 327 -1.89 -6.83 15.84
N ARG A 328 -2.06 -6.21 14.68
CA ARG A 328 -1.54 -6.73 13.39
C ARG A 328 -0.05 -7.03 13.50
N PHE A 329 0.76 -6.08 13.98
CA PHE A 329 2.21 -6.28 14.04
C PHE A 329 2.66 -7.29 15.10
N MET A 330 1.91 -7.44 16.20
CA MET A 330 2.10 -8.54 17.16
C MET A 330 1.92 -9.90 16.47
N PHE A 331 0.83 -10.09 15.71
CA PHE A 331 0.61 -11.30 14.91
C PHE A 331 1.70 -11.53 13.86
N MET A 332 2.08 -10.49 13.12
CA MET A 332 3.21 -10.53 12.16
C MET A 332 4.51 -11.02 12.82
N SER A 333 4.71 -10.71 14.10
CA SER A 333 5.93 -11.01 14.87
C SER A 333 5.82 -12.27 15.73
N GLY A 334 4.66 -12.96 15.74
CA GLY A 334 4.42 -14.15 16.56
C GLY A 334 4.21 -13.89 18.06
N PHE A 335 3.86 -12.66 18.45
CA PHE A 335 3.57 -12.28 19.84
C PHE A 335 2.06 -12.27 20.13
N THR A 336 1.67 -12.76 21.31
CA THR A 336 0.34 -12.58 21.91
C THR A 336 0.38 -11.74 23.19
N ASP A 337 1.53 -11.68 23.86
CA ASP A 337 1.82 -10.86 25.04
C ASP A 337 2.25 -9.44 24.62
N GLU A 338 1.46 -8.44 24.99
CA GLU A 338 1.69 -7.03 24.62
C GLU A 338 2.94 -6.44 25.28
N ALA A 339 3.23 -6.79 26.54
CA ALA A 339 4.39 -6.24 27.26
C ALA A 339 5.70 -6.77 26.67
N ARG A 340 5.76 -8.06 26.33
CA ARG A 340 6.89 -8.64 25.59
C ARG A 340 7.05 -8.04 24.20
N PHE A 341 5.94 -7.70 23.53
CA PHE A 341 5.99 -6.99 22.25
C PHE A 341 6.52 -5.55 22.42
N ASP A 342 6.14 -4.85 23.48
CA ASP A 342 6.62 -3.50 23.79
C ASP A 342 8.12 -3.45 24.10
N ASP A 343 8.68 -4.49 24.71
CA ASP A 343 10.13 -4.65 24.84
C ASP A 343 10.79 -5.02 23.51
N PHE A 344 10.22 -5.98 22.77
CA PHE A 344 10.72 -6.41 21.46
C PHE A 344 10.81 -5.23 20.47
N ARG A 345 9.77 -4.40 20.35
CA ARG A 345 9.74 -3.33 19.34
C ARG A 345 10.84 -2.30 19.53
N LYS A 346 11.36 -2.10 20.74
CA LYS A 346 12.52 -1.21 21.01
C LYS A 346 13.77 -1.63 20.22
N THR A 347 13.89 -2.90 19.85
CA THR A 347 14.97 -3.42 18.98
C THR A 347 14.79 -3.08 17.50
N MET A 348 13.56 -2.74 17.07
CA MET A 348 13.24 -2.40 15.69
C MET A 348 13.72 -0.98 15.38
N THR A 349 14.95 -0.88 14.86
CA THR A 349 15.58 0.38 14.47
C THR A 349 16.23 0.26 13.10
N TRP A 350 16.29 1.38 12.36
CA TRP A 350 17.00 1.44 11.08
C TRP A 350 18.49 1.83 11.24
N GLU A 351 18.98 2.04 12.47
CA GLU A 351 20.36 2.46 12.68
C GLU A 351 21.40 1.43 12.22
N GLY A 352 21.10 0.14 12.39
CA GLY A 352 21.95 -0.94 11.87
C GLY A 352 22.10 -0.84 10.36
N ALA A 353 20.97 -0.61 9.66
CA ALA A 353 20.95 -0.36 8.24
C ALA A 353 21.70 0.93 7.85
N ARG A 354 21.55 2.03 8.61
CA ARG A 354 22.32 3.27 8.41
C ARG A 354 23.82 3.02 8.48
N ARG A 355 24.29 2.28 9.49
CA ARG A 355 25.71 1.92 9.67
C ARG A 355 26.20 1.02 8.53
N ALA A 356 25.42 0.03 8.12
CA ALA A 356 25.77 -0.87 7.00
C ALA A 356 25.87 -0.12 5.66
N LEU A 357 24.91 0.77 5.36
CA LEU A 357 24.92 1.64 4.17
C LEU A 357 26.11 2.59 4.16
N ALA A 358 26.42 3.25 5.28
CA ALA A 358 27.59 4.12 5.40
C ALA A 358 28.90 3.34 5.18
N ALA A 359 29.05 2.17 5.80
CA ALA A 359 30.22 1.32 5.61
C ALA A 359 30.37 0.81 4.16
N ARG A 360 29.26 0.55 3.46
CA ARG A 360 29.25 0.21 2.02
C ARG A 360 29.69 1.39 1.16
N ALA A 361 29.22 2.61 1.45
CA ALA A 361 29.65 3.81 0.75
C ALA A 361 31.15 4.11 0.95
N HIS A 362 31.66 3.92 2.18
CA HIS A 362 33.09 4.06 2.47
C HIS A 362 33.94 3.01 1.75
N ARG A 363 33.50 1.74 1.67
CA ARG A 363 34.23 0.71 0.90
C ARG A 363 34.28 1.02 -0.58
N ALA A 364 33.16 1.41 -1.20
CA ALA A 364 33.13 1.81 -2.61
C ALA A 364 34.09 2.99 -2.89
N ALA A 365 34.10 4.01 -2.03
CA ALA A 365 35.03 5.14 -2.17
C ALA A 365 36.51 4.75 -1.97
N ALA A 366 36.80 3.71 -1.17
CA ALA A 366 38.16 3.19 -1.00
C ALA A 366 38.59 2.34 -2.22
N GLU A 367 37.70 1.47 -2.72
CA GLU A 367 37.93 0.67 -3.93
C GLU A 367 38.17 1.55 -5.17
N ASP A 368 37.45 2.67 -5.30
CA ASP A 368 37.68 3.67 -6.35
C ASP A 368 39.03 4.42 -6.16
N ALA A 369 39.43 4.69 -4.92
CA ALA A 369 40.71 5.34 -4.60
C ALA A 369 41.93 4.42 -4.82
N GLU A 370 41.76 3.11 -4.67
CA GLU A 370 42.78 2.09 -4.97
C GLU A 370 42.87 1.73 -6.46
N ARG A 371 41.97 2.25 -7.32
CA ARG A 371 41.97 2.05 -8.78
C ARG A 371 42.13 3.35 -9.60
N PRO A 372 43.14 4.19 -9.34
CA PRO A 372 43.28 5.48 -10.02
C PRO A 372 43.55 5.38 -11.54
N GLU A 373 44.02 4.22 -12.04
CA GLU A 373 44.49 4.07 -13.43
C GLU A 373 43.42 3.63 -14.45
N ALA A 374 42.18 3.39 -14.03
CA ALA A 374 41.11 2.98 -14.95
C ALA A 374 40.48 4.16 -15.74
N LEU A 375 40.75 5.41 -15.34
CA LEU A 375 40.35 6.61 -16.09
C LEU A 375 41.46 7.00 -17.06
N GLY A 376 41.45 6.35 -18.23
CA GLY A 376 42.33 6.67 -19.34
C GLY A 376 42.28 8.17 -19.70
N ARG A 377 43.46 8.77 -19.89
CA ARG A 377 43.60 10.18 -20.30
C ARG A 377 42.81 10.43 -21.58
N VAL A 378 41.72 11.21 -21.51
CA VAL A 378 41.16 11.88 -22.69
C VAL A 378 42.09 13.05 -23.03
N PRO A 379 42.74 13.07 -24.21
CA PRO A 379 43.55 14.22 -24.60
C PRO A 379 42.62 15.40 -24.88
N GLY A 380 42.70 16.47 -24.06
CA GLY A 380 41.99 17.73 -24.37
C GLY A 380 41.40 18.51 -23.18
N LEU A 381 41.31 17.97 -21.97
CA LEU A 381 40.86 18.75 -20.79
C LEU A 381 41.99 19.03 -19.80
N ALA A 382 42.21 20.32 -19.53
CA ALA A 382 43.02 20.77 -18.41
C ALA A 382 42.27 20.56 -17.08
N PRO A 383 42.98 20.24 -15.97
CA PRO A 383 42.34 20.00 -14.68
C PRO A 383 41.80 21.31 -14.08
N LEU A 384 40.48 21.38 -13.87
CA LEU A 384 39.86 22.48 -13.13
C LEU A 384 40.16 22.34 -11.63
N GLY A 385 41.10 23.17 -11.15
CA GLY A 385 41.45 23.24 -9.74
C GLY A 385 40.43 24.02 -8.89
N GLY A 386 40.47 23.76 -7.59
CA GLY A 386 39.90 24.65 -6.56
C GLY A 386 38.47 24.36 -6.14
N ARG A 387 38.31 23.68 -5.00
CA ARG A 387 37.05 23.70 -4.24
C ARG A 387 36.70 25.14 -3.85
N ARG A 388 35.45 25.57 -4.07
CA ARG A 388 34.86 26.71 -3.35
C ARG A 388 33.67 26.25 -2.53
N ALA A 389 33.56 26.80 -1.32
CA ALA A 389 32.51 26.47 -0.36
C ALA A 389 31.14 27.05 -0.79
N PHE A 390 30.07 26.48 -0.24
CA PHE A 390 28.70 26.96 -0.43
C PHE A 390 28.54 28.41 0.08
N GLY A 391 27.74 29.20 -0.65
CA GLY A 391 27.76 30.66 -0.55
C GLY A 391 26.83 31.27 0.50
N GLU A 392 27.16 32.51 0.86
CA GLU A 392 26.26 33.46 1.52
C GLU A 392 25.18 34.00 0.56
N PRO A 393 24.08 34.59 1.07
CA PRO A 393 22.99 35.12 0.23
C PRO A 393 23.40 36.41 -0.50
N ARG A 394 23.07 36.51 -1.79
CA ARG A 394 23.22 37.77 -2.56
C ARG A 394 22.14 38.77 -2.17
N ALA A 395 22.52 40.05 -2.03
CA ALA A 395 21.60 41.17 -1.86
C ALA A 395 20.96 41.61 -3.18
N GLU A 396 19.69 42.02 -3.14
CA GLU A 396 18.97 42.57 -4.30
C GLU A 396 19.31 44.05 -4.58
N PRO A 397 19.32 44.49 -5.85
CA PRO A 397 19.58 45.89 -6.21
C PRO A 397 18.35 46.78 -6.00
N ARG A 398 18.53 47.87 -5.25
CA ARG A 398 17.50 48.89 -4.99
C ARG A 398 17.09 49.65 -6.26
N ARG A 399 15.79 49.83 -6.51
CA ARG A 399 15.26 50.81 -7.48
C ARG A 399 15.20 52.22 -6.87
N PRO A 400 15.39 53.31 -7.67
CA PRO A 400 15.37 54.67 -7.16
C PRO A 400 13.95 55.18 -6.86
N ARG A 401 13.83 56.07 -5.86
CA ARG A 401 12.56 56.71 -5.45
C ARG A 401 12.28 57.95 -6.31
N GLY A 402 11.09 58.01 -6.91
CA GLY A 402 10.44 59.22 -7.44
C GLY A 402 9.37 59.74 -6.47
N ARG A 403 9.05 61.04 -6.51
CA ARG A 403 8.19 61.73 -5.54
C ARG A 403 6.70 61.35 -5.64
N LEU A 404 6.02 61.52 -4.50
CA LEU A 404 4.57 61.68 -4.38
C LEU A 404 4.15 63.06 -4.92
N ASP A 405 2.95 63.13 -5.49
CA ASP A 405 1.98 64.22 -5.26
C ASP A 405 0.58 63.64 -5.48
N ALA A 406 -0.43 64.20 -4.79
CA ALA A 406 -1.77 63.62 -4.68
C ALA A 406 -2.85 64.54 -5.25
N HIS A 407 -3.86 63.97 -5.92
CA HIS A 407 -5.16 64.61 -6.14
C HIS A 407 -6.27 63.58 -6.42
N GLU A 408 -7.28 63.55 -5.56
CA GLU A 408 -8.67 63.16 -5.84
C GLU A 408 -9.43 64.37 -6.46
N PRO A 409 -10.71 64.27 -6.93
CA PRO A 409 -11.72 63.21 -6.70
C PRO A 409 -12.53 62.76 -7.96
N GLU A 410 -13.48 61.83 -7.77
CA GLU A 410 -14.94 61.97 -8.05
C GLU A 410 -15.67 60.65 -8.39
N ARG A 411 -16.99 60.63 -8.11
CA ARG A 411 -17.91 59.51 -8.32
C ARG A 411 -18.71 59.70 -9.62
N GLN A 412 -19.13 58.61 -10.29
CA GLN A 412 -20.50 58.53 -10.81
C GLN A 412 -20.95 57.10 -11.23
N ASN A 413 -22.27 56.93 -11.34
CA ASN A 413 -22.99 55.69 -11.66
C ASN A 413 -22.94 55.35 -13.16
N GLY A 414 -23.21 54.09 -13.54
CA GLY A 414 -23.45 53.71 -14.94
C GLY A 414 -23.85 52.25 -15.16
N THR A 415 -25.16 51.97 -15.18
CA THR A 415 -25.77 50.69 -15.63
C THR A 415 -25.74 50.53 -17.14
N GLU A 416 -25.51 49.31 -17.67
CA GLU A 416 -26.51 48.51 -18.42
C GLU A 416 -25.91 47.30 -19.21
N ARG A 417 -26.72 46.23 -19.32
CA ARG A 417 -26.83 45.28 -20.47
C ARG A 417 -25.65 44.34 -20.82
N LYS A 418 -25.86 43.15 -21.39
CA LYS A 418 -27.03 42.21 -21.47
C LYS A 418 -26.50 40.89 -22.03
N VAL A 419 -26.87 39.73 -21.46
CA VAL A 419 -26.78 38.44 -22.17
C VAL A 419 -28.12 37.74 -22.01
N VAL A 420 -28.79 37.50 -23.14
CA VAL A 420 -30.14 36.94 -23.21
C VAL A 420 -30.06 35.42 -23.26
N ARG A 421 -30.86 34.75 -22.43
CA ARG A 421 -31.32 33.38 -22.66
C ARG A 421 -32.57 33.45 -23.52
N ASP A 422 -32.76 32.49 -24.41
CA ASP A 422 -34.11 32.13 -24.86
C ASP A 422 -34.39 30.63 -24.65
N ARG A 423 -35.68 30.36 -24.40
CA ARG A 423 -36.30 29.03 -24.32
C ARG A 423 -36.81 28.67 -25.74
N GLU A 424 -37.37 27.51 -26.08
CA GLU A 424 -38.35 26.69 -25.38
C GLU A 424 -38.52 25.31 -26.09
N ARG A 425 -39.19 24.33 -25.45
CA ARG A 425 -39.64 23.06 -26.08
C ARG A 425 -41.13 23.16 -26.43
N PRO A 426 -41.63 22.48 -27.48
CA PRO A 426 -42.26 21.13 -27.34
C PRO A 426 -41.97 20.20 -28.55
N ASP A 427 -42.44 18.94 -28.66
CA ASP A 427 -42.63 17.80 -27.73
C ASP A 427 -42.91 16.50 -28.56
N ARG A 428 -42.84 15.31 -27.93
CA ARG A 428 -43.48 14.01 -28.32
C ARG A 428 -43.05 13.17 -29.56
N GLN A 429 -42.90 11.87 -29.23
CA GLN A 429 -43.38 10.65 -29.91
C GLN A 429 -42.56 9.89 -30.99
N ASP A 430 -42.14 8.68 -30.55
CA ASP A 430 -42.34 7.35 -31.16
C ASP A 430 -41.55 6.84 -32.38
N ALA A 431 -41.36 5.51 -32.34
CA ALA A 431 -41.09 4.56 -33.44
C ALA A 431 -39.70 4.54 -34.14
N ALA A 432 -38.75 3.84 -33.51
CA ALA A 432 -38.22 2.51 -33.90
C ALA A 432 -37.77 2.16 -35.36
N VAL A 433 -36.83 1.17 -35.39
CA VAL A 433 -36.53 0.17 -36.46
C VAL A 433 -35.37 0.42 -37.47
N ALA A 434 -34.40 -0.52 -37.41
CA ALA A 434 -33.54 -1.12 -38.46
C ALA A 434 -32.44 -0.35 -39.23
N ALA A 435 -31.20 -0.80 -38.97
CA ALA A 435 -30.29 -1.53 -39.89
C ALA A 435 -29.56 -0.84 -41.07
N ALA A 436 -28.44 -1.50 -41.43
CA ALA A 436 -27.60 -1.38 -42.64
C ALA A 436 -26.69 -0.13 -42.78
N CYS A 437 -25.47 -0.23 -42.25
CA CYS A 437 -24.27 -0.64 -43.01
C CYS A 437 -23.18 -1.15 -42.05
#